data_AF-A0A8F9TVP9-F1
#
_entry.id   AF-A0A8F9TVP9-F1
#
_cell.length_a   1.000
_cell.length_b   1.000
_cell.length_c   1.000
_cell.angle_alpha   90.00
_cell.angle_beta   90.00
_cell.angle_gamma   90.00
#
_symmetry.space_group_name_H-M   'P 1'
#
loop_
_entity.id
_entity.type
_entity.pdbx_description
1 polymer ?
#
loop_
_entity_poly.entity_id
_entity_poly.type
_entity_poly.pdbx_seq_one_letter_code
_entity_poly.pdbx_strand_id
1 'polypeptide(L)'
;MSIEFGWWNKDPETGKYQVHAVVHGGNIEWTKHQGHHSSWEPHVPDDADRERLVYEANKRVPRRLISKKQFEEIKRLSENTGSGHISGRRCRPSPIL
;
A
#
# COMPACT_ATOMS: atom_id res chain seq x y z
N MET A 1 13.52 -1.58 -4.54
CA MET A 1 12.85 -0.26 -4.62
C MET A 1 11.44 -0.41 -4.11
N SER A 2 11.05 0.41 -3.15
CA SER A 2 9.67 0.56 -2.66
C SER A 2 9.04 1.81 -3.28
N ILE A 3 7.72 1.82 -3.45
CA ILE A 3 6.96 3.01 -3.83
C ILE A 3 6.01 3.33 -2.68
N GLU A 4 6.13 4.52 -2.13
CA GLU A 4 5.37 4.91 -0.94
C GLU A 4 4.29 5.93 -1.28
N PHE A 5 3.12 5.75 -0.68
CA PHE A 5 1.98 6.64 -0.77
C PHE A 5 1.49 6.97 0.62
N GLY A 6 1.05 8.21 0.83
CA GLY A 6 0.42 8.58 2.08
C GLY A 6 -0.60 9.70 1.89
N TRP A 7 -1.67 9.64 2.66
CA TRP A 7 -2.72 10.65 2.68
C TRP A 7 -3.34 10.73 4.07
N TRP A 8 -4.06 11.82 4.33
CA TRP A 8 -4.84 11.98 5.53
C TRP A 8 -6.27 11.52 5.29
N ASN A 9 -6.80 10.72 6.20
CA ASN A 9 -8.20 10.34 6.25
C ASN A 9 -8.81 10.83 7.58
N LYS A 10 -10.14 10.93 7.63
CA LYS A 10 -10.89 11.33 8.83
C LYS A 10 -12.02 10.34 9.04
N ASP A 11 -11.93 9.58 10.11
CA ASP A 11 -12.99 8.70 10.55
C ASP A 11 -13.81 9.39 11.66
N PRO A 12 -15.15 9.27 11.67
CA PRO A 12 -16.00 9.89 12.68
C PRO A 12 -15.76 9.37 14.10
N GLU A 13 -15.35 8.11 14.26
CA GLU A 13 -15.13 7.47 15.57
C GLU A 13 -13.68 7.64 16.04
N THR A 14 -12.73 7.51 15.11
CA THR A 14 -11.30 7.48 15.40
C THR A 14 -10.63 8.84 15.24
N GLY A 15 -11.27 9.78 14.54
CA GLY A 15 -10.71 11.10 14.24
C GLY A 15 -9.79 11.09 13.02
N LYS A 16 -8.87 12.07 12.95
CA LYS A 16 -7.94 12.24 11.82
C LYS A 16 -6.75 11.31 11.97
N TYR A 17 -6.46 10.50 10.95
CA TYR A 17 -5.29 9.63 10.88
C TYR A 17 -4.63 9.71 9.51
N GLN A 18 -3.35 9.39 9.46
CA GLN A 18 -2.59 9.28 8.22
C GLN A 18 -2.56 7.82 7.79
N VAL A 19 -2.93 7.53 6.56
CA VAL A 19 -2.75 6.22 5.91
C VAL A 19 -1.43 6.25 5.14
N HIS A 20 -0.69 5.15 5.20
CA HIS A 20 0.54 4.94 4.43
C HIS A 20 0.51 3.55 3.79
N ALA A 21 0.76 3.54 2.48
CA ALA A 21 0.79 2.33 1.66
C ALA A 21 2.17 2.19 1.02
N VAL A 22 2.86 1.10 1.32
CA VAL A 22 4.20 0.80 0.79
C VAL A 22 4.11 -0.37 -0.19
N VAL A 23 4.40 -0.10 -1.45
CA VAL A 23 4.40 -1.11 -2.52
C VAL A 23 5.80 -1.66 -2.70
N HIS A 24 5.98 -2.95 -2.43
CA HIS A 24 7.26 -3.65 -2.61
C HIS A 24 7.05 -5.14 -2.82
N GLY A 25 7.95 -5.78 -3.57
CA GLY A 25 7.99 -7.25 -3.67
C GLY A 25 6.73 -7.96 -4.18
N GLY A 26 5.79 -7.24 -4.80
CA GLY A 26 4.49 -7.79 -5.19
C GLY A 26 3.46 -7.82 -4.05
N ASN A 27 3.65 -6.98 -3.03
CA ASN A 27 2.73 -6.77 -1.91
C ASN A 27 2.51 -5.26 -1.68
N ILE A 28 1.43 -4.92 -0.96
CA ILE A 28 1.20 -3.58 -0.43
C ILE A 28 1.07 -3.71 1.08
N GLU A 29 1.99 -3.10 1.82
CA GLU A 29 1.87 -2.98 3.27
C GLU A 29 1.10 -1.71 3.61
N TRP A 30 0.04 -1.87 4.42
CA TRP A 30 -0.83 -0.79 4.84
C TRP A 30 -0.63 -0.50 6.31
N THR A 31 -0.35 0.76 6.62
CA THR A 31 -0.22 1.24 7.99
C THR A 31 -0.98 2.53 8.19
N LYS A 32 -1.39 2.80 9.43
CA LYS A 32 -2.01 4.06 9.83
C LYS A 32 -1.28 4.67 11.02
N HIS A 33 -1.36 5.97 11.14
CA HIS A 33 -0.75 6.74 12.21
C HIS A 33 -1.70 7.83 12.71
N GLN A 34 -1.92 7.88 14.03
CA GLN A 34 -2.80 8.86 14.66
C GLN A 34 -2.00 9.77 15.59
N GLY A 35 -1.56 10.92 15.07
CA GLY A 35 -0.91 11.98 15.86
C GLY A 35 0.59 11.75 16.07
N HIS A 36 1.34 12.84 16.32
CA HIS A 36 2.80 12.88 16.24
C HIS A 36 3.56 11.84 17.09
N HIS A 37 2.99 11.41 18.22
CA HIS A 37 3.66 10.53 19.19
C HIS A 37 3.19 9.07 19.17
N SER A 38 2.31 8.71 18.24
CA SER A 38 1.83 7.33 18.11
C SER A 38 2.76 6.53 17.19
N SER A 39 2.73 5.20 17.31
CA SER A 39 3.43 4.32 16.36
C SER A 39 2.59 4.12 15.10
N TRP A 40 3.22 3.71 14.01
CA TRP A 40 2.51 3.19 12.84
C TRP A 40 1.92 1.83 13.18
N GLU A 41 0.62 1.67 12.96
CA GLU A 41 -0.11 0.44 13.24
C GLU A 41 -0.57 -0.22 11.94
N PRO A 42 -0.63 -1.56 11.86
CA PRO A 42 -1.20 -2.25 10.71
C PRO A 42 -2.64 -1.76 10.44
N HIS A 43 -2.91 -1.43 9.17
CA HIS A 43 -4.22 -0.95 8.72
C HIS A 43 -4.81 -1.93 7.72
N VAL A 44 -6.10 -2.25 7.84
CA VAL A 44 -6.81 -3.02 6.81
C VAL A 44 -7.47 -2.00 5.88
N PRO A 45 -7.07 -1.91 4.60
CA PRO A 45 -7.60 -0.91 3.69
C PRO A 45 -9.08 -1.18 3.36
N ASP A 46 -9.88 -0.14 3.46
CA ASP A 46 -11.25 -0.12 2.93
C ASP A 46 -11.25 0.18 1.41
N ASP A 47 -12.44 0.20 0.81
CA ASP A 47 -12.57 0.48 -0.63
C ASP A 47 -12.10 1.90 -0.98
N ALA A 48 -12.32 2.87 -0.10
CA ALA A 48 -11.90 4.25 -0.30
C ALA A 48 -10.36 4.39 -0.30
N ASP A 49 -9.67 3.68 0.58
CA ASP A 49 -8.21 3.64 0.63
C ASP A 49 -7.61 3.00 -0.62
N ARG A 50 -8.25 1.95 -1.14
CA ARG A 50 -7.83 1.29 -2.39
C ARG A 50 -8.00 2.22 -3.59
N GLU A 51 -9.16 2.85 -3.73
CA GLU A 51 -9.41 3.85 -4.76
C GLU A 51 -8.42 5.01 -4.67
N ARG A 52 -8.13 5.46 -3.44
CA ARG A 52 -7.18 6.55 -3.18
C ARG A 52 -5.76 6.19 -3.59
N LEU A 53 -5.32 4.97 -3.30
CA LEU A 53 -4.02 4.47 -3.73
C LEU A 53 -3.91 4.47 -5.26
N VAL A 54 -4.91 3.94 -5.96
CA VAL A 54 -4.94 3.89 -7.44
C VAL A 54 -4.94 5.30 -8.02
N TYR A 55 -5.69 6.23 -7.44
CA TYR A 55 -5.72 7.63 -7.85
C TYR A 55 -4.34 8.32 -7.72
N GLU A 56 -3.68 8.19 -6.56
CA GLU A 56 -2.36 8.80 -6.35
C GLU A 56 -1.27 8.13 -7.21
N ALA A 57 -1.36 6.82 -7.44
CA ALA A 57 -0.49 6.12 -8.38
C ALA A 57 -0.69 6.61 -9.81
N ASN A 58 -1.93 6.81 -10.27
CA ASN A 58 -2.21 7.29 -11.62
C ASN A 58 -1.57 8.66 -11.89
N LYS A 59 -1.61 9.58 -10.91
CA LYS A 59 -0.97 10.90 -11.01
C LYS A 59 0.55 10.85 -11.17
N ARG A 60 1.19 9.76 -10.76
CA ARG A 60 2.65 9.56 -10.86
C ARG A 60 3.10 9.08 -12.23
N VAL A 61 2.20 8.48 -13.02
CA VAL A 61 2.47 7.99 -14.38
C VAL A 61 2.90 9.10 -15.35
N PRO A 62 2.15 10.20 -15.55
CA PRO A 62 2.56 11.26 -16.47
C PRO A 62 3.83 11.98 -16.01
N ARG A 63 4.11 11.95 -14.69
CA ARG A 63 5.34 12.50 -14.08
C ARG A 63 6.53 11.56 -14.18
N ARG A 64 6.35 10.35 -14.73
CA ARG A 64 7.36 9.29 -14.85
C ARG A 64 8.00 8.89 -13.51
N LEU A 65 7.29 9.12 -12.40
CA LEU A 65 7.72 8.67 -11.07
C LEU A 65 7.46 7.16 -10.88
N ILE A 66 6.53 6.61 -11.66
CA ILE A 66 6.29 5.18 -11.81
C ILE A 66 6.05 4.86 -13.30
N SER A 67 6.43 3.66 -13.72
CA SER A 67 6.11 3.14 -15.04
C SER A 67 4.64 2.70 -15.14
N LYS A 68 4.11 2.62 -16.36
CA LYS A 68 2.77 2.07 -16.61
C LYS A 68 2.63 0.64 -16.05
N LYS A 69 3.68 -0.19 -16.15
CA LYS A 69 3.69 -1.55 -15.60
C LYS A 69 3.58 -1.56 -14.07
N GLN A 70 4.27 -0.66 -13.39
CA GLN A 70 4.15 -0.51 -11.93
C GLN A 70 2.75 -0.03 -11.53
N PHE A 71 2.14 0.87 -12.30
CA PHE A 71 0.77 1.31 -12.07
C PHE A 71 -0.25 0.17 -12.17
N GLU A 72 -0.20 -0.63 -13.25
CA GLU A 72 -1.10 -1.78 -13.41
C GLU A 72 -0.92 -2.81 -12.29
N GLU A 73 0.31 -3.04 -11.84
CA GLU A 73 0.58 -3.93 -10.70
C GLU A 73 0.00 -3.37 -9.40
N ILE A 74 0.14 -2.07 -9.13
CA ILE A 74 -0.48 -1.42 -7.96
C ILE A 74 -2.00 -1.59 -8.00
N LYS A 75 -2.62 -1.39 -9.16
CA LYS A 75 -4.06 -1.57 -9.35
C LYS A 75 -4.48 -3.00 -9.01
N ARG A 76 -3.80 -3.99 -9.59
CA ARG A 76 -4.07 -5.41 -9.30
C ARG A 76 -3.87 -5.75 -7.82
N LEU A 77 -2.79 -5.27 -7.20
CA LEU A 77 -2.51 -5.54 -5.79
C LEU A 77 -3.51 -4.85 -4.85
N SER A 78 -4.06 -3.70 -5.23
CA SER A 78 -5.06 -2.97 -4.44
C SER A 78 -6.38 -3.73 -4.31
N GLU A 79 -6.65 -4.70 -5.19
CA GLU A 79 -7.83 -5.57 -5.13
C GLU A 79 -7.67 -6.71 -4.10
N ASN A 80 -6.45 -6.97 -3.62
CA ASN A 80 -6.22 -8.03 -2.63
C ASN A 80 -6.76 -7.65 -1.25
N THR A 81 -7.46 -8.56 -0.58
CA THR A 81 -8.02 -8.31 0.76
C THR A 81 -6.99 -8.53 1.87
N GLY A 82 -6.92 -7.59 2.82
CA GLY A 82 -6.08 -7.65 4.04
C GLY A 82 -5.09 -6.50 4.16
N SER A 83 -4.44 -6.37 5.32
CA SER A 83 -3.40 -5.36 5.60
C SER A 83 -2.09 -5.57 4.83
N GLY A 84 -2.02 -6.64 4.02
CA GLY A 84 -0.85 -7.03 3.26
C GLY A 84 0.24 -7.60 4.14
N HIS A 85 0.02 -8.80 4.70
CA HIS A 85 1.12 -9.57 5.27
C HIS A 85 1.97 -10.14 4.13
N ILE A 86 3.28 -10.25 4.32
CA ILE A 86 4.12 -11.11 3.47
C ILE A 86 3.66 -12.56 3.72
N SER A 87 2.56 -13.00 3.10
CA SER A 87 2.14 -14.39 3.07
C SER A 87 3.00 -15.10 2.04
N GLY A 88 4.19 -15.48 2.49
CA GLY A 88 5.14 -16.23 1.70
C GLY A 88 5.91 -15.36 0.71
N ARG A 89 7.22 -15.26 0.96
CA ARG A 89 8.14 -15.49 -0.16
C ARG A 89 7.54 -16.63 -0.97
N ARG A 90 7.37 -16.45 -2.28
CA ARG A 90 7.52 -17.60 -3.18
C ARG A 90 8.97 -18.05 -3.02
N CYS A 91 9.27 -18.77 -1.93
CA CYS A 91 10.47 -19.57 -1.82
C CYS A 91 10.37 -20.54 -2.99
N ARG A 92 11.03 -20.22 -4.11
CA ARG A 92 11.44 -21.30 -5.01
C ARG A 92 12.25 -22.24 -4.12
N PRO A 93 11.91 -23.53 -4.01
CA PRO A 93 12.81 -24.47 -3.38
C PRO A 93 14.12 -24.38 -4.17
N SER A 94 15.22 -24.07 -3.49
CA SER A 94 16.56 -24.21 -4.06
C SER A 94 16.68 -25.64 -4.57
N PRO A 95 17.15 -25.89 -5.81
CA PRO A 95 17.40 -27.25 -6.24
C PRO A 95 18.40 -27.89 -5.27
N ILE A 96 18.01 -29.02 -4.70
CA ILE A 96 18.84 -29.83 -3.82
C ILE A 96 19.96 -30.38 -4.70
N LEU A 97 21.21 -30.05 -4.37
CA LEU A 97 22.42 -30.68 -4.92
C LEU A 97 22.74 -31.94 -4.11
#